data_AF-A0A6G7BMT3-F1
#
_entry.id   AF-A0A6G7BMT3-F1
#
_cell.length_a   1.000
_cell.length_b   1.000
_cell.length_c   1.000
_cell.angle_alpha   90.00
_cell.angle_beta   90.00
_cell.angle_gamma   90.00
#
_symmetry.space_group_name_H-M   'P 1'
#
loop_
_entity.id
_entity.type
_entity.pdbx_description
1 polymer ?
#
loop_
_entity_poly.entity_id
_entity_poly.type
_entity_poly.pdbx_seq_one_letter_code
_entity_poly.pdbx_strand_id
1 'polypeptide(L)' 'AASSVSKIGSREVVGFGFNGTPCYVGRVDFPMPGVRFKENTPDIQALREKEKGDWNKLTLEEKKALYR' A
#
# COMPACT_ATOMS: atom_id res chain seq x y z
N ALA A 1 11.13 -1.88 -23.56
CA ALA A 1 9.99 -1.31 -22.82
C ALA A 1 10.45 -1.06 -21.39
N ALA A 2 10.27 0.16 -20.85
CA ALA A 2 10.62 0.43 -19.45
C ALA A 2 9.83 -0.53 -18.55
N SER A 3 10.55 -1.29 -17.72
CA SER A 3 9.97 -2.20 -16.71
C SER A 3 8.89 -1.44 -15.91
N SER A 4 7.71 -2.04 -15.74
CA SER A 4 6.62 -1.46 -14.94
C SER A 4 7.05 -1.10 -13.51
N VAL A 5 8.08 -1.78 -13.00
CA VAL A 5 8.71 -1.55 -11.69
C VAL A 5 9.34 -0.14 -11.60
N SER A 6 9.87 0.40 -12.70
CA SER A 6 10.49 1.74 -12.68
C SER A 6 9.48 2.87 -12.43
N LYS A 7 8.16 2.60 -12.60
CA LYS A 7 7.10 3.61 -12.43
C LYS A 7 6.54 3.69 -11.01
N ILE A 8 6.76 2.67 -10.19
CA ILE A 8 6.15 2.58 -8.85
C ILE A 8 7.04 3.14 -7.73
N GLY A 9 8.31 3.44 -8.02
CA GLY A 9 9.27 3.89 -7.01
C GLY A 9 9.55 2.80 -5.98
N SER A 10 9.59 3.17 -4.70
CA SER A 10 9.79 2.25 -3.57
C SER A 10 8.49 1.71 -2.95
N ARG A 11 7.36 1.82 -3.67
CA ARG A 11 6.06 1.29 -3.22
C ARG A 11 6.07 -0.24 -3.24
N GLU A 12 5.48 -0.83 -2.20
CA GLU A 12 5.27 -2.27 -2.12
C GLU A 12 4.20 -2.74 -3.11
N VAL A 13 4.50 -3.83 -3.83
CA VAL A 13 3.54 -4.58 -4.65
C VAL A 13 2.78 -5.53 -3.74
N VAL A 14 1.46 -5.35 -3.64
CA VAL A 14 0.58 -6.08 -2.70
C VAL A 14 -0.36 -7.05 -3.39
N GLY A 15 -0.38 -7.07 -4.72
CA GLY A 15 -1.24 -7.98 -5.48
C GLY A 15 -0.95 -7.97 -6.97
N PHE A 16 -1.75 -8.73 -7.72
CA PHE A 16 -1.60 -8.89 -9.17
C PHE A 16 -1.79 -7.57 -9.94
N GLY A 17 -2.65 -6.68 -9.42
CA GLY A 17 -2.94 -5.38 -10.03
C GLY A 17 -3.78 -5.48 -11.31
N PHE A 18 -3.99 -4.34 -11.96
CA PHE A 18 -4.88 -4.27 -13.12
C PHE A 18 -4.17 -4.83 -14.36
N ASN A 19 -4.72 -5.88 -14.96
CA ASN A 19 -4.13 -6.60 -16.10
C ASN A 19 -2.67 -7.04 -15.84
N GLY A 20 -2.34 -7.45 -14.62
CA GLY A 20 -1.00 -7.89 -14.23
C GLY A 20 0.00 -6.74 -14.06
N THR A 21 -0.46 -5.49 -14.10
CA THR A 21 0.39 -4.32 -13.89
C THR A 21 0.35 -3.90 -12.41
N PRO A 22 1.51 -3.76 -11.74
CA PRO A 22 1.59 -3.22 -10.39
C PRO A 22 1.33 -1.70 -10.46
N CYS A 23 0.08 -1.28 -10.51
CA CYS A 23 -0.31 0.13 -10.53
C CYS A 23 -1.33 0.44 -9.44
N TYR A 24 -1.33 1.70 -9.00
CA TYR A 24 -2.34 2.23 -8.10
C TYR A 24 -3.46 2.84 -8.94
N VAL A 25 -4.71 2.46 -8.66
CA VAL A 25 -5.89 3.01 -9.32
C VAL A 25 -7.02 3.14 -8.30
N GLY A 26 -7.65 4.31 -8.22
CA GLY A 26 -8.79 4.57 -7.33
C GLY A 26 -10.10 4.37 -8.07
N ARG A 27 -10.54 3.13 -8.26
CA ARG A 27 -11.78 2.79 -8.95
C ARG A 27 -12.73 2.01 -8.04
N VAL A 28 -14.03 2.31 -8.14
CA VAL A 28 -15.05 1.69 -7.28
C VAL A 28 -15.24 0.20 -7.62
N ASP A 29 -15.10 -0.16 -8.90
CA ASP A 29 -15.11 -1.55 -9.39
C ASP A 29 -13.80 -2.30 -9.13
N PHE A 30 -12.75 -1.60 -8.66
CA PHE A 30 -11.44 -2.19 -8.38
C PHE A 30 -10.88 -1.67 -7.04
N PRO A 31 -11.42 -2.14 -5.91
CA PRO A 31 -11.11 -1.59 -4.58
C PRO A 31 -9.70 -1.93 -4.07
N MET A 32 -9.04 -2.95 -4.63
CA MET A 32 -7.74 -3.46 -4.15
C MET A 32 -6.67 -3.30 -5.25
N PRO A 33 -5.99 -2.13 -5.33
CA PRO A 33 -4.94 -1.89 -6.31
C PRO A 33 -3.71 -2.79 -6.09
N GLY A 34 -2.91 -2.96 -7.15
CA GLY A 34 -1.75 -3.88 -7.13
C GLY A 34 -0.55 -3.38 -6.34
N VAL A 35 -0.51 -2.08 -6.01
CA VAL A 35 0.55 -1.45 -5.20
C VAL A 35 -0.05 -0.57 -4.13
N ARG A 36 0.72 -0.28 -3.09
CA ARG A 36 0.30 0.68 -2.05
C ARG A 36 0.29 2.12 -2.57
N PHE A 37 -0.47 2.98 -1.88
CA PHE A 37 -0.60 4.39 -2.25
C PHE A 37 0.72 5.17 -2.11
N LYS A 38 1.42 4.97 -1.00
CA LYS A 38 2.68 5.65 -0.66
C LYS A 38 3.88 4.73 -0.66
N GLU A 39 5.04 5.34 -0.80
CA GLU A 39 6.34 4.72 -0.67
C GLU A 39 6.62 4.26 0.77
N ASN A 40 7.54 3.31 0.91
CA ASN A 40 7.89 2.73 2.21
C ASN A 40 8.86 3.63 2.98
N THR A 41 8.33 4.56 3.77
CA THR A 41 9.12 5.32 4.77
C THR A 41 9.39 4.49 6.03
N PRO A 42 10.42 4.81 6.84
CA PRO A 42 10.68 4.11 8.10
C PRO A 42 9.49 4.13 9.07
N ASP A 43 8.78 5.26 9.15
CA ASP A 43 7.62 5.41 10.03
C ASP A 43 6.46 4.50 9.63
N ILE A 44 6.15 4.41 8.33
CA ILE A 44 5.08 3.53 7.87
C ILE A 44 5.48 2.07 8.05
N GLN A 45 6.75 1.71 7.83
CA GLN A 45 7.23 0.34 8.05
C GLN A 45 7.08 -0.07 9.53
N ALA A 46 7.44 0.79 10.48
CA ALA A 46 7.20 0.54 11.90
C ALA A 46 5.71 0.37 12.22
N LEU A 47 4.85 1.17 11.58
CA LEU A 47 3.40 1.05 11.72
C LEU A 47 2.85 -0.25 11.10
N ARG A 48 3.44 -0.76 10.02
CA ARG A 48 3.07 -2.06 9.42
C ARG A 48 3.43 -3.24 10.31
N GLU A 49 4.52 -3.16 11.08
CA GLU A 49 4.80 -4.20 12.08
C GLU A 49 3.74 -4.22 13.20
N LYS A 50 3.24 -3.04 13.60
CA LYS A 50 2.10 -2.94 14.52
C LYS A 50 0.79 -3.47 13.91
N GLU A 51 0.57 -3.26 12.60
CA GLU A 51 -0.62 -3.73 11.86
C GLU A 51 -0.81 -5.26 11.92
N LYS A 52 0.29 -6.03 12.06
CA LYS A 52 0.25 -7.49 12.22
C LYS A 52 -0.33 -7.95 13.57
N GLY A 53 -0.44 -7.04 14.55
CA GLY A 53 -0.96 -7.29 15.88
C GLY A 53 -2.46 -6.97 16.06
N ASP A 54 -2.87 -6.70 17.29
CA ASP A 54 -4.26 -6.38 17.64
C ASP A 54 -4.62 -4.93 17.30
N TRP A 55 -5.59 -4.75 16.40
CA TRP A 55 -6.06 -3.44 15.92
C TRP A 55 -6.84 -2.64 16.98
N ASN A 56 -7.26 -3.26 18.08
CA ASN A 56 -7.84 -2.54 19.21
C ASN A 56 -6.80 -1.68 19.94
N LYS A 57 -5.50 -2.01 19.80
CA LYS A 57 -4.40 -1.24 20.40
C LYS A 57 -3.91 -0.10 19.51
N LEU A 58 -4.39 -0.01 18.27
CA LEU A 58 -4.05 1.07 17.35
C LEU A 58 -4.89 2.30 17.65
N THR A 59 -4.24 3.47 17.69
CA THR A 59 -4.93 4.76 17.79
C THR A 59 -5.72 5.06 16.51
N LEU A 60 -6.66 5.99 16.59
CA LEU A 60 -7.41 6.44 15.41
C LEU A 60 -6.47 7.06 14.35
N GLU A 61 -5.41 7.72 14.78
CA GLU A 61 -4.42 8.34 13.90
C GLU A 61 -3.57 7.28 13.19
N GLU A 62 -3.15 6.23 13.90
CA GLU A 62 -2.46 5.08 13.34
C GLU A 62 -3.30 4.37 12.27
N LYS A 63 -4.60 4.15 12.55
CA LYS A 63 -5.54 3.57 11.56
C LYS A 63 -5.69 4.45 10.32
N LYS A 64 -5.80 5.77 10.51
CA LYS A 64 -5.84 6.72 9.40
C LYS A 64 -4.54 6.72 8.60
N ALA A 65 -3.39 6.66 9.25
CA ALA A 65 -2.08 6.60 8.60
C ALA A 65 -1.90 5.31 7.78
N LEU A 66 -2.38 4.16 8.27
CA LEU A 66 -2.36 2.90 7.51
C LEU A 66 -3.20 2.96 6.22
N TYR A 67 -4.28 3.74 6.22
CA TYR A 67 -5.17 3.95 5.07
C TYR A 67 -4.69 5.05 4.11
N ARG A 68 -3.81 5.96 4.56
CA ARG A 68 -3.44 7.19 3.85
C ARG A 68 -1.96 7.21 3.47
#